data_AF-A0A150GJY3-F1
#
_entry.id   AF-A0A150GJY3-F1
#
_cell.length_a   1.000
_cell.length_b   1.000
_cell.length_c   1.000
_cell.angle_alpha   90.00
_cell.angle_beta   90.00
_cell.angle_gamma   90.00
#
_symmetry.space_group_name_H-M   'P 1'
#
loop_
_entity.id
_entity.type
_entity.pdbx_description
1 polymer ?
#
loop_
_entity_poly.entity_id
_entity_poly.type
_entity_poly.pdbx_seq_one_letter_code
_entity_poly.pdbx_strand_id
1 'polypeptide(L)'
;MAQVCLCFHASNAVPLPAWVAEAGKANPDIYYTDRAGVRSADYVSLGADEVPVLAGRTALECYRDLMLSFRQELGSLMGGTIADVLIGLGPDGELKYPSHPRDKRWTFPGIGEFQCYDRYMLAGLRACSYQVSQPSWGLGGPHDAGSYCVWPHQTGFFHHYGNWSSAYGKFFLQWYSDMLLQHADAVLGTAREVLLQQGPGQGAAQGLGLLPGAAAFAGVGGTGTAPARSSSGGRGAGSVAGSGAAPSWQSWQGSGLVTATPATPPVRLHAKLPGLYWWYNTSSHAPELTAGYYNTSTRDGYLPVMKVLAKHGVGVRLRSAELRTSELSSQACCDPERQISQQRTVAAALQVPVGLENLSERFDDSALARLEAALFDTSVNQGIELPQVQSLVFNRMCDSMFEPGNWTRFKDFVRRVRNRADTLVVPPWRGEPQGLAGGAMEGPPPPAAAAKGEEARGGAAGIGSGQVQAA
;
A
#
# COMPACT_ATOMS: atom_id res chain seq x y z
N MET A 1 -1.39 15.76 -22.12
CA MET A 1 -1.49 14.77 -21.04
C MET A 1 -1.12 15.43 -19.73
N ALA A 2 -1.89 15.14 -18.68
CA ALA A 2 -1.76 15.65 -17.33
C ALA A 2 -2.01 14.51 -16.33
N GLN A 3 -1.38 14.60 -15.18
CA GLN A 3 -1.74 13.83 -13.99
C GLN A 3 -2.54 14.72 -13.05
N VAL A 4 -3.64 14.22 -12.51
CA VAL A 4 -4.44 14.89 -11.47
C VAL A 4 -4.23 14.17 -10.14
N CYS A 5 -4.11 14.91 -9.04
CA CYS A 5 -4.08 14.34 -7.69
C CYS A 5 -5.42 14.60 -6.99
N LEU A 6 -6.06 13.54 -6.47
CA LEU A 6 -7.23 13.67 -5.60
C LEU A 6 -6.75 13.83 -4.15
N CYS A 7 -6.57 15.08 -3.74
CA CYS A 7 -5.98 15.46 -2.46
C CYS A 7 -7.03 15.54 -1.35
N PHE A 8 -7.23 14.45 -0.60
CA PHE A 8 -8.09 14.42 0.60
C PHE A 8 -7.39 14.93 1.88
N HIS A 9 -6.31 15.69 1.76
CA HIS A 9 -5.43 16.11 2.86
C HIS A 9 -5.22 17.63 2.90
N ALA A 10 -4.85 18.17 4.06
CA ALA A 10 -4.43 19.55 4.21
C ALA A 10 -2.95 19.76 3.82
N SER A 11 -2.66 21.01 3.44
CA SER A 11 -1.33 21.57 3.30
C SER A 11 -1.24 22.88 4.07
N ASN A 12 -0.02 23.41 4.24
CA ASN A 12 0.20 24.72 4.87
C ASN A 12 -0.56 25.88 4.19
N ALA A 13 -0.96 25.73 2.92
CA ALA A 13 -1.67 26.75 2.15
C ALA A 13 -3.18 26.48 2.02
N VAL A 14 -3.62 25.22 2.15
CA VAL A 14 -5.02 24.79 1.93
C VAL A 14 -5.40 23.80 3.03
N PRO A 15 -6.24 24.19 4.01
CA PRO A 15 -6.71 23.28 5.05
C PRO A 15 -7.75 22.29 4.50
N LEU A 16 -8.11 21.29 5.32
CA LEU A 16 -9.33 20.50 5.07
C LEU A 16 -10.57 21.43 5.01
N PRO A 17 -11.65 21.04 4.31
CA PRO A 17 -12.86 21.84 4.19
C PRO A 17 -13.38 22.29 5.57
N ALA A 18 -13.85 23.55 5.68
CA ALA A 18 -14.25 24.15 6.95
C ALA A 18 -15.28 23.31 7.73
N TRP A 19 -16.20 22.65 7.04
CA TRP A 19 -17.20 21.77 7.66
C TRP A 19 -16.59 20.50 8.30
N VAL A 20 -15.45 20.01 7.80
CA VAL A 20 -14.65 18.95 8.45
C VAL A 20 -13.95 19.49 9.70
N ALA A 21 -13.45 20.73 9.64
CA ALA A 21 -12.86 21.40 10.81
C ALA A 21 -13.90 21.63 11.93
N GLU A 22 -15.15 22.00 11.60
CA GLU A 22 -16.24 22.07 12.59
C GLU A 22 -16.58 20.69 13.18
N ALA A 23 -16.62 19.63 12.35
CA ALA A 23 -16.77 18.26 12.85
C ALA A 23 -15.63 17.87 13.81
N GLY A 24 -14.40 18.30 13.52
CA GLY A 24 -13.23 18.08 14.37
C GLY A 24 -13.23 18.87 15.68
N LYS A 25 -13.86 20.06 15.72
CA LYS A 25 -14.11 20.77 16.98
C LYS A 25 -15.14 20.06 17.85
N ALA A 26 -16.21 19.52 17.24
CA ALA A 26 -17.24 18.76 17.94
C ALA A 26 -16.73 17.37 18.40
N ASN A 27 -15.80 16.79 17.65
CA ASN A 27 -15.25 15.45 17.89
C ASN A 27 -13.76 15.38 17.49
N PRO A 28 -12.82 15.72 18.39
CA PRO A 28 -11.39 15.75 18.07
C PRO A 28 -10.78 14.41 17.65
N ASP A 29 -11.46 13.28 17.95
CA ASP A 29 -11.02 11.95 17.58
C ASP A 29 -11.24 11.59 16.10
N ILE A 30 -11.79 12.49 15.27
CA ILE A 30 -11.74 12.30 13.80
C ILE A 30 -10.33 12.47 13.23
N TYR A 31 -9.37 12.94 14.03
CA TYR A 31 -7.99 13.22 13.60
C TYR A 31 -7.00 12.22 14.20
N TYR A 32 -5.95 11.90 13.42
CA TYR A 32 -4.82 11.14 13.92
C TYR A 32 -4.23 11.80 15.17
N THR A 33 -3.80 10.97 16.11
CA THR A 33 -3.48 11.42 17.47
C THR A 33 -2.26 10.71 18.01
N ASP A 34 -1.30 11.49 18.51
CA ASP A 34 -0.10 10.96 19.15
C ASP A 34 -0.31 10.59 20.62
N ARG A 35 0.72 10.00 21.25
CA ARG A 35 0.63 9.53 22.64
C ARG A 35 0.35 10.65 23.65
N ALA A 36 0.74 11.88 23.32
CA ALA A 36 0.48 13.05 24.16
C ALA A 36 -0.94 13.64 23.94
N GLY A 37 -1.74 13.06 23.04
CA GLY A 37 -3.08 13.51 22.72
C GLY A 37 -3.13 14.66 21.70
N VAL A 38 -2.00 15.01 21.07
CA VAL A 38 -1.95 16.07 20.07
C VAL A 38 -2.53 15.56 18.76
N ARG A 39 -3.43 16.36 18.17
CA ARG A 39 -4.20 16.00 16.97
C ARG A 39 -3.53 16.51 15.71
N SER A 40 -3.46 15.68 14.67
CA SER A 40 -3.04 16.08 13.33
C SER A 40 -4.27 16.34 12.45
N ALA A 41 -4.57 17.62 12.22
CA ALA A 41 -5.69 18.05 11.36
C ALA A 41 -5.39 17.96 9.85
N ASP A 42 -4.30 17.27 9.47
CA ASP A 42 -3.86 17.15 8.08
C ASP A 42 -4.65 16.12 7.28
N TYR A 43 -5.32 15.17 7.95
CA TYR A 43 -6.11 14.09 7.36
C TYR A 43 -7.12 13.55 8.38
N VAL A 44 -8.24 12.97 7.92
CA VAL A 44 -9.18 12.26 8.80
C VAL A 44 -8.58 10.91 9.18
N SER A 45 -8.55 10.55 10.45
CA SER A 45 -8.00 9.25 10.90
C SER A 45 -8.72 8.10 10.22
N LEU A 46 -7.97 7.12 9.71
CA LEU A 46 -8.55 5.89 9.15
C LEU A 46 -9.37 5.09 10.16
N GLY A 47 -9.21 5.35 11.47
CA GLY A 47 -10.12 4.80 12.49
C GLY A 47 -11.56 5.26 12.33
N ALA A 48 -11.79 6.39 11.65
CA ALA A 48 -13.10 6.96 11.36
C ALA A 48 -13.61 6.69 9.92
N ASP A 49 -12.91 5.87 9.11
CA ASP A 49 -13.21 5.65 7.69
C ASP A 49 -14.69 5.30 7.42
N GLU A 50 -15.22 4.37 8.22
CA GLU A 50 -16.60 3.85 8.15
C GLU A 50 -17.56 4.48 9.18
N VAL A 51 -17.11 5.46 9.97
CA VAL A 51 -17.93 6.05 11.05
C VAL A 51 -18.59 7.34 10.54
N PRO A 52 -19.93 7.52 10.70
CA PRO A 52 -20.67 8.65 10.12
C PRO A 52 -20.48 9.98 10.87
N VAL A 53 -19.23 10.42 11.04
CA VAL A 53 -18.82 11.60 11.82
C VAL A 53 -18.81 12.90 11.02
N LEU A 54 -18.94 12.81 9.69
CA LEU A 54 -18.81 13.91 8.75
C LEU A 54 -20.20 14.40 8.31
N ALA A 55 -20.91 15.03 9.27
CA ALA A 55 -22.29 15.48 9.14
C ALA A 55 -23.26 14.35 8.71
N GLY A 56 -23.12 13.18 9.31
CA GLY A 56 -23.92 11.98 9.03
C GLY A 56 -23.38 11.08 7.91
N ARG A 57 -22.33 11.51 7.19
CA ARG A 57 -21.57 10.68 6.24
C ARG A 57 -20.29 10.14 6.86
N THR A 58 -19.77 9.07 6.28
CA THR A 58 -18.45 8.49 6.56
C THR A 58 -17.34 9.21 5.76
N ALA A 59 -16.07 8.94 6.07
CA ALA A 59 -14.96 9.50 5.28
C ALA A 59 -14.91 8.87 3.88
N LEU A 60 -15.13 7.56 3.78
CA LEU A 60 -15.18 6.83 2.51
C LEU A 60 -16.29 7.34 1.58
N GLU A 61 -17.48 7.66 2.10
CA GLU A 61 -18.56 8.29 1.34
C GLU A 61 -18.12 9.68 0.82
N CYS A 62 -17.49 10.50 1.66
CA CYS A 62 -17.02 11.83 1.24
C CYS A 62 -15.92 11.75 0.16
N TYR A 63 -15.03 10.74 0.23
CA TYR A 63 -14.02 10.49 -0.81
C TYR A 63 -14.68 10.02 -2.12
N ARG A 64 -15.67 9.12 -2.03
CA ARG A 64 -16.46 8.62 -3.16
C ARG A 64 -17.21 9.75 -3.87
N ASP A 65 -17.88 10.62 -3.11
CA ASP A 65 -18.63 11.77 -3.64
C ASP A 65 -17.72 12.70 -4.46
N LEU A 66 -16.51 12.99 -3.97
CA LEU A 66 -15.55 13.82 -4.71
C LEU A 66 -15.03 13.12 -5.98
N MET A 67 -14.75 11.81 -5.92
CA MET A 67 -14.37 11.03 -7.11
C MET A 67 -15.49 11.00 -8.17
N LEU A 68 -16.76 10.90 -7.73
CA LEU A 68 -17.93 10.91 -8.60
C LEU A 68 -18.10 12.28 -9.27
N SER A 69 -18.03 13.37 -8.50
CA SER A 69 -18.08 14.73 -9.03
C SER A 69 -16.94 15.01 -10.01
N PHE A 70 -15.70 14.64 -9.65
CA PHE A 70 -14.53 14.75 -10.55
C PHE A 70 -14.77 14.03 -11.89
N ARG A 71 -15.28 12.80 -11.85
CA ARG A 71 -15.59 12.03 -13.07
C ARG A 71 -16.73 12.64 -13.88
N GLN A 72 -17.76 13.19 -13.24
CA GLN A 72 -18.89 13.80 -13.95
C GLN A 72 -18.46 15.07 -14.69
N GLU A 73 -17.72 15.96 -14.01
CA GLU A 73 -17.30 17.25 -14.56
C GLU A 73 -16.13 17.13 -15.56
N LEU A 74 -15.16 16.24 -15.31
CA LEU A 74 -13.93 16.13 -16.10
C LEU A 74 -13.82 14.83 -16.92
N GLY A 75 -14.89 14.03 -16.96
CA GLY A 75 -14.93 12.75 -17.67
C GLY A 75 -14.63 12.83 -19.18
N SER A 76 -14.96 13.96 -19.82
CA SER A 76 -14.63 14.23 -21.23
C SER A 76 -13.13 14.43 -21.49
N LEU A 77 -12.35 14.72 -20.44
CA LEU A 77 -10.90 14.89 -20.50
C LEU A 77 -10.13 13.61 -20.15
N MET A 78 -10.79 12.64 -19.49
CA MET A 78 -10.21 11.34 -19.13
C MET A 78 -9.91 10.52 -20.39
N GLY A 79 -8.68 10.01 -20.51
CA GLY A 79 -8.21 9.23 -21.68
C GLY A 79 -7.57 10.06 -22.79
N GLY A 80 -7.70 11.39 -22.74
CA GLY A 80 -7.02 12.32 -23.66
C GLY A 80 -6.11 13.28 -22.91
N THR A 81 -6.71 14.29 -22.29
CA THR A 81 -5.96 15.30 -21.53
C THR A 81 -5.49 14.75 -20.19
N ILE A 82 -6.35 14.07 -19.44
CA ILE A 82 -6.03 13.42 -18.16
C ILE A 82 -5.67 11.97 -18.46
N ALA A 83 -4.40 11.61 -18.23
CA ALA A 83 -3.88 10.26 -18.47
C ALA A 83 -3.69 9.47 -17.17
N ASP A 84 -3.51 10.18 -16.05
CA ASP A 84 -3.15 9.61 -14.76
C ASP A 84 -3.93 10.29 -13.64
N VAL A 85 -4.39 9.52 -12.65
CA VAL A 85 -4.99 10.02 -11.42
C VAL A 85 -4.26 9.44 -10.22
N LEU A 86 -3.67 10.29 -9.39
CA LEU A 86 -3.04 9.91 -8.13
C LEU A 86 -4.07 10.04 -6.99
N ILE A 87 -4.32 8.94 -6.29
CA ILE A 87 -5.27 8.89 -5.17
C ILE A 87 -4.52 9.19 -3.87
N GLY A 88 -4.94 10.23 -3.14
CA GLY A 88 -4.40 10.52 -1.82
C GLY A 88 -4.90 9.50 -0.79
N LEU A 89 -3.99 8.99 0.05
CA LEU A 89 -4.27 7.92 1.03
C LEU A 89 -3.79 8.28 2.46
N GLY A 90 -3.69 9.58 2.73
CA GLY A 90 -3.12 10.09 3.97
C GLY A 90 -2.54 11.51 3.83
N PRO A 91 -1.81 11.97 4.86
CA PRO A 91 -1.07 13.24 4.84
C PRO A 91 -0.12 13.33 3.65
N ASP A 92 0.02 14.52 3.06
CA ASP A 92 0.78 14.77 1.81
C ASP A 92 0.29 13.95 0.58
N GLY A 93 -0.86 13.26 0.70
CA GLY A 93 -1.36 12.31 -0.29
C GLY A 93 -0.61 10.98 -0.30
N GLU A 94 0.29 10.77 0.66
CA GLU A 94 1.08 9.55 0.82
C GLU A 94 0.30 8.54 1.68
N LEU A 95 0.40 7.24 1.36
CA LEU A 95 -0.15 6.17 2.19
C LEU A 95 0.69 6.03 3.47
N LYS A 96 0.36 6.79 4.51
CA LYS A 96 1.10 6.81 5.78
C LYS A 96 0.27 7.38 6.92
N TYR A 97 0.72 7.12 8.14
CA TYR A 97 0.36 7.91 9.31
C TYR A 97 1.18 9.23 9.37
N PRO A 98 0.70 10.30 10.04
CA PRO A 98 1.45 11.56 10.25
C PRO A 98 2.54 11.44 11.33
N SER A 99 3.37 10.39 11.28
CA SER A 99 4.40 10.06 12.28
C SER A 99 5.54 11.07 12.41
N HIS A 100 5.71 11.93 11.40
CA HIS A 100 6.79 12.92 11.28
C HIS A 100 6.16 14.28 10.92
N PRO A 101 5.54 14.99 11.89
CA PRO A 101 4.83 16.24 11.63
C PRO A 101 5.77 17.33 11.10
N ARG A 102 5.24 18.21 10.24
CA ARG A 102 5.96 19.33 9.60
C ARG A 102 6.27 20.51 10.56
N ASP A 103 6.02 20.33 11.85
CA ASP A 103 6.21 21.34 12.90
C ASP A 103 7.42 21.01 13.80
N LYS A 104 7.66 21.84 14.81
CA LYS A 104 8.84 21.75 15.70
C LYS A 104 8.87 20.50 16.59
N ARG A 105 7.83 19.66 16.61
CA ARG A 105 7.82 18.39 17.36
C ARG A 105 8.76 17.36 16.76
N TRP A 106 9.01 17.38 15.45
CA TRP A 106 9.91 16.45 14.78
C TRP A 106 11.01 17.17 14.02
N THR A 107 12.22 16.61 14.09
CA THR A 107 13.37 17.03 13.30
C THR A 107 14.10 15.79 12.78
N PHE A 108 14.47 15.77 11.51
CA PHE A 108 15.30 14.72 10.94
C PHE A 108 16.63 14.58 11.71
N PRO A 109 17.10 13.35 12.03
CA PRO A 109 16.56 12.05 11.66
C PRO A 109 15.74 11.39 12.80
N GLY A 110 14.83 12.09 13.46
CA GLY A 110 14.01 11.50 14.54
C GLY A 110 13.19 10.28 14.09
N ILE A 111 12.96 9.32 14.98
CA ILE A 111 12.16 8.11 14.67
C ILE A 111 10.70 8.37 14.32
N GLY A 112 10.11 9.47 14.82
CA GLY A 112 8.66 9.72 14.77
C GLY A 112 7.87 9.05 15.90
N GLU A 113 6.55 9.17 15.87
CA GLU A 113 5.65 8.52 16.85
C GLU A 113 4.46 7.82 16.17
N PHE A 114 3.96 6.75 16.80
CA PHE A 114 2.72 6.08 16.41
C PHE A 114 1.52 7.02 16.61
N GLN A 115 0.63 7.11 15.61
CA GLN A 115 -0.45 8.10 15.55
C GLN A 115 -1.85 7.50 15.81
N CYS A 116 -1.91 6.43 16.62
CA CYS A 116 -3.08 5.58 16.81
C CYS A 116 -3.87 5.83 18.10
N TYR A 117 -3.73 7.00 18.72
CA TYR A 117 -4.30 7.29 20.04
C TYR A 117 -5.67 7.99 20.00
N ASP A 118 -6.31 8.08 18.83
CA ASP A 118 -7.70 8.49 18.73
C ASP A 118 -8.63 7.37 19.24
N ARG A 119 -9.83 7.74 19.69
CA ARG A 119 -10.76 6.79 20.32
C ARG A 119 -11.15 5.60 19.43
N TYR A 120 -11.11 5.76 18.11
CA TYR A 120 -11.54 4.72 17.18
C TYR A 120 -10.44 3.70 16.96
N MET A 121 -9.21 4.16 16.70
CA MET A 121 -8.04 3.30 16.60
C MET A 121 -7.79 2.55 17.92
N LEU A 122 -7.92 3.22 19.07
CA LEU A 122 -7.81 2.55 20.38
C LEU A 122 -8.91 1.50 20.61
N ALA A 123 -10.14 1.74 20.15
CA ALA A 123 -11.21 0.74 20.20
C ALA A 123 -10.90 -0.48 19.31
N GLY A 124 -10.38 -0.26 18.11
CA GLY A 124 -9.93 -1.32 17.19
C GLY A 124 -8.80 -2.17 17.78
N LEU A 125 -7.74 -1.52 18.29
CA LEU A 125 -6.62 -2.20 18.97
C LEU A 125 -7.11 -3.06 20.14
N ARG A 126 -8.03 -2.52 20.94
CA ARG A 126 -8.63 -3.25 22.06
C ARG A 126 -9.47 -4.44 21.61
N ALA A 127 -10.25 -4.31 20.54
CA ALA A 127 -11.03 -5.43 19.98
C ALA A 127 -10.10 -6.56 19.50
N CYS A 128 -9.04 -6.23 18.77
CA CYS A 128 -8.04 -7.21 18.31
C CYS A 128 -7.30 -7.89 19.47
N SER A 129 -7.04 -7.19 20.58
CA SER A 129 -6.33 -7.79 21.74
C SER A 129 -7.15 -8.87 22.44
N TYR A 130 -8.48 -8.72 22.52
CA TYR A 130 -9.38 -9.77 23.00
C TYR A 130 -9.43 -10.97 22.07
N GLN A 131 -9.41 -10.76 20.74
CA GLN A 131 -9.42 -11.86 19.75
C GLN A 131 -8.20 -12.78 19.88
N VAL A 132 -7.02 -12.22 20.20
CA VAL A 132 -5.79 -13.01 20.45
C VAL A 132 -5.63 -13.46 21.91
N SER A 133 -6.66 -13.31 22.75
CA SER A 133 -6.66 -13.66 24.18
C SER A 133 -5.55 -12.95 25.00
N GLN A 134 -5.13 -11.75 24.59
CA GLN A 134 -4.14 -10.92 25.28
C GLN A 134 -4.70 -9.53 25.57
N PRO A 135 -5.72 -9.39 26.43
CA PRO A 135 -6.45 -8.13 26.62
C PRO A 135 -5.54 -6.96 27.04
N SER A 136 -4.48 -7.23 27.80
CA SER A 136 -3.49 -6.23 28.24
C SER A 136 -2.71 -5.58 27.09
N TRP A 137 -2.60 -6.23 25.92
CA TRP A 137 -1.98 -5.66 24.73
C TRP A 137 -2.86 -4.58 24.06
N GLY A 138 -4.14 -4.50 24.44
CA GLY A 138 -5.11 -3.54 23.92
C GLY A 138 -5.25 -2.24 24.73
N LEU A 139 -4.36 -2.00 25.69
CA LEU A 139 -4.44 -0.84 26.59
C LEU A 139 -3.87 0.45 25.98
N GLY A 140 -3.17 0.35 24.83
CA GLY A 140 -2.58 1.47 24.11
C GLY A 140 -1.40 1.05 23.24
N GLY A 141 -0.82 2.02 22.53
CA GLY A 141 0.44 1.80 21.80
C GLY A 141 1.66 1.59 22.71
N PRO A 142 2.81 1.20 22.15
CA PRO A 142 3.98 0.81 22.94
C PRO A 142 4.49 1.93 23.86
N HIS A 143 4.53 1.62 25.16
CA HIS A 143 4.85 2.60 26.21
C HIS A 143 6.33 3.00 26.25
N ASP A 144 7.18 2.26 25.55
CA ASP A 144 8.64 2.37 25.47
C ASP A 144 9.15 2.80 24.08
N ALA A 145 8.24 3.27 23.20
CA ALA A 145 8.53 3.77 21.85
C ALA A 145 9.41 5.03 21.82
N GLY A 146 9.58 5.74 22.94
CA GLY A 146 10.25 7.05 22.95
C GLY A 146 9.34 8.16 22.46
N SER A 147 9.92 9.15 21.77
CA SER A 147 9.22 10.32 21.21
C SER A 147 9.83 10.78 19.88
N TYR A 148 9.16 11.68 19.17
CA TYR A 148 9.46 12.07 17.78
C TYR A 148 10.96 12.17 17.40
N CYS A 149 11.76 12.87 18.20
CA CYS A 149 13.15 13.20 17.86
C CYS A 149 14.22 12.24 18.38
N VAL A 150 13.87 11.21 19.16
CA VAL A 150 14.87 10.25 19.68
C VAL A 150 15.39 9.33 18.57
N TRP A 151 16.48 8.62 18.85
CA TRP A 151 17.10 7.65 17.94
C TRP A 151 16.74 6.21 18.36
N PRO A 152 16.72 5.22 17.45
CA PRO A 152 16.19 3.88 17.75
C PRO A 152 16.81 3.22 18.99
N HIS A 153 18.13 3.36 19.15
CA HIS A 153 18.89 2.79 20.28
C HIS A 153 18.66 3.49 21.63
N GLN A 154 17.96 4.62 21.66
CA GLN A 154 17.57 5.34 22.89
C GLN A 154 16.21 4.89 23.43
N THR A 155 15.55 3.93 22.77
CA THR A 155 14.19 3.48 23.09
C THR A 155 14.19 2.02 23.54
N GLY A 156 13.24 1.63 24.39
CA GLY A 156 12.99 0.21 24.70
C GLY A 156 12.32 -0.52 23.54
N PHE A 157 11.53 0.20 22.73
CA PHE A 157 10.79 -0.44 21.66
C PHE A 157 11.63 -0.70 20.41
N PHE A 158 12.43 0.27 19.92
CA PHE A 158 13.07 0.23 18.59
C PHE A 158 14.56 -0.13 18.59
N HIS A 159 15.22 -0.31 19.74
CA HIS A 159 16.63 -0.71 19.73
C HIS A 159 16.83 -2.12 19.14
N HIS A 160 18.09 -2.52 18.88
CA HIS A 160 18.39 -3.77 18.17
C HIS A 160 17.70 -5.03 18.75
N TYR A 161 17.53 -5.09 20.07
CA TYR A 161 16.87 -6.19 20.79
C TYR A 161 15.53 -5.75 21.44
N GLY A 162 14.94 -4.68 20.91
CA GLY A 162 13.79 -4.01 21.49
C GLY A 162 12.46 -4.72 21.31
N ASN A 163 11.45 -4.20 22.02
CA ASN A 163 10.12 -4.78 22.06
C ASN A 163 9.41 -4.85 20.69
N TRP A 164 9.88 -4.15 19.65
CA TRP A 164 9.45 -4.33 18.25
C TRP A 164 9.51 -5.81 17.79
N SER A 165 10.46 -6.58 18.33
CA SER A 165 10.69 -7.98 17.99
C SER A 165 9.93 -8.98 18.90
N SER A 166 9.35 -8.48 20.01
CA SER A 166 8.59 -9.27 20.98
C SER A 166 7.24 -9.77 20.43
N ALA A 167 6.56 -10.65 21.16
CA ALA A 167 5.21 -11.08 20.79
C ALA A 167 4.20 -9.91 20.76
N TYR A 168 4.29 -8.99 21.73
CA TYR A 168 3.48 -7.77 21.76
C TYR A 168 3.81 -6.83 20.59
N GLY A 169 5.11 -6.59 20.33
CA GLY A 169 5.53 -5.72 19.23
C GLY A 169 5.07 -6.25 17.87
N LYS A 170 5.20 -7.56 17.64
CA LYS A 170 4.67 -8.24 16.44
C LYS A 170 3.17 -8.06 16.30
N PHE A 171 2.41 -8.27 17.38
CA PHE A 171 0.96 -8.04 17.39
C PHE A 171 0.60 -6.57 17.06
N PHE A 172 1.21 -5.60 17.76
CA PHE A 172 0.90 -4.19 17.59
C PHE A 172 1.28 -3.68 16.19
N LEU A 173 2.48 -4.01 15.69
CA LEU A 173 2.95 -3.60 14.37
C LEU A 173 2.14 -4.25 13.24
N GLN A 174 1.74 -5.51 13.41
CA GLN A 174 0.85 -6.17 12.47
C GLN A 174 -0.51 -5.45 12.43
N TRP A 175 -1.16 -5.23 13.58
CA TRP A 175 -2.42 -4.47 13.66
C TRP A 175 -2.31 -3.06 13.04
N TYR A 176 -1.30 -2.29 13.42
CA TYR A 176 -1.13 -0.90 12.97
C TYR A 176 -0.87 -0.80 11.45
N SER A 177 -0.14 -1.75 10.88
CA SER A 177 0.06 -1.84 9.43
C SER A 177 -1.18 -2.39 8.69
N ASP A 178 -1.91 -3.34 9.27
CA ASP A 178 -3.15 -3.88 8.68
C ASP A 178 -4.26 -2.84 8.61
N MET A 179 -4.38 -1.95 9.60
CA MET A 179 -5.28 -0.80 9.55
C MET A 179 -4.98 0.12 8.34
N LEU A 180 -3.70 0.39 8.06
CA LEU A 180 -3.27 1.20 6.91
C LEU A 180 -3.52 0.49 5.56
N LEU A 181 -3.38 -0.84 5.53
CA LEU A 181 -3.69 -1.67 4.37
C LEU A 181 -5.20 -1.73 4.09
N GLN A 182 -6.04 -1.79 5.12
CA GLN A 182 -7.50 -1.77 5.00
C GLN A 182 -7.99 -0.41 4.46
N HIS A 183 -7.45 0.70 4.96
CA HIS A 183 -7.70 2.04 4.42
C HIS A 183 -7.35 2.12 2.92
N ALA A 184 -6.15 1.66 2.55
CA ALA A 184 -5.74 1.61 1.15
C ALA A 184 -6.68 0.76 0.28
N ASP A 185 -7.11 -0.40 0.78
CA ASP A 185 -8.00 -1.31 0.06
C ASP A 185 -9.38 -0.71 -0.20
N ALA A 186 -9.96 -0.04 0.81
CA ALA A 186 -11.27 0.60 0.72
C ALA A 186 -11.26 1.83 -0.21
N VAL A 187 -10.28 2.73 -0.05
CA VAL A 187 -10.18 3.95 -0.87
C VAL A 187 -9.80 3.63 -2.32
N LEU A 188 -8.89 2.70 -2.56
CA LEU A 188 -8.51 2.30 -3.92
C LEU A 188 -9.57 1.44 -4.61
N GLY A 189 -10.30 0.61 -3.87
CA GLY A 189 -11.48 -0.09 -4.38
C GLY A 189 -12.56 0.89 -4.84
N THR A 190 -12.84 1.90 -4.02
CA THR A 190 -13.75 3.01 -4.36
C THR A 190 -13.27 3.78 -5.59
N ALA A 191 -11.97 4.13 -5.66
CA ALA A 191 -11.39 4.83 -6.81
C ALA A 191 -11.45 3.99 -8.09
N ARG A 192 -11.18 2.68 -8.03
CA ARG A 192 -11.32 1.76 -9.17
C ARG A 192 -12.76 1.71 -9.66
N GLU A 193 -13.71 1.53 -8.74
CA GLU A 193 -15.13 1.48 -9.06
C GLU A 193 -15.59 2.79 -9.74
N VAL A 194 -15.32 3.93 -9.09
CA VAL A 194 -15.80 5.23 -9.56
C VAL A 194 -15.08 5.71 -10.81
N LEU A 195 -13.76 5.53 -10.95
CA LEU A 195 -12.99 6.14 -12.04
C LEU A 195 -12.76 5.21 -13.25
N LEU A 196 -12.80 3.88 -13.07
CA LEU A 196 -12.47 2.93 -14.14
C LEU A 196 -13.66 2.11 -14.67
N GLN A 197 -14.80 2.03 -13.98
CA GLN A 197 -15.99 1.42 -14.56
C GLN A 197 -16.44 2.22 -15.80
N GLN A 198 -16.60 1.56 -16.94
CA GLN A 198 -17.29 2.16 -18.08
C GLN A 198 -18.72 2.54 -17.65
N GLY A 199 -19.19 3.74 -18.04
CA GLY A 199 -20.61 4.07 -17.85
C GLY A 199 -21.49 3.13 -18.69
N PRO A 200 -22.81 3.04 -18.42
CA PRO A 200 -23.73 2.22 -19.21
C PRO A 200 -23.89 2.77 -20.64
N GLY A 201 -22.92 2.50 -21.50
CA GLY A 201 -22.92 2.82 -22.92
C GLY A 201 -23.56 1.71 -23.73
N GLN A 202 -24.82 1.90 -24.12
CA GLN A 202 -25.46 1.32 -25.31
C GLN A 202 -25.18 -0.18 -25.58
N GLY A 203 -25.38 -1.03 -24.56
CA GLY A 203 -25.37 -2.49 -24.70
C GLY A 203 -26.72 -3.09 -24.28
N ALA A 204 -27.55 -3.44 -25.27
CA ALA A 204 -28.78 -4.23 -25.16
C ALA A 204 -29.61 -4.10 -23.86
N ALA A 205 -30.66 -3.28 -23.89
CA ALA A 205 -31.76 -3.43 -22.95
C ALA A 205 -32.48 -4.77 -23.20
N GLN A 206 -32.15 -5.79 -22.40
CA GLN A 206 -33.03 -6.94 -22.18
C GLN A 206 -33.52 -6.89 -20.73
N GLY A 207 -34.77 -6.48 -20.57
CA GLY A 207 -35.37 -6.34 -19.25
C GLY A 207 -35.61 -7.69 -18.59
N LEU A 208 -35.25 -7.79 -17.31
CA LEU A 208 -35.86 -8.74 -16.39
C LEU A 208 -36.62 -7.93 -15.34
N GLY A 209 -37.91 -8.25 -15.21
CA GLY A 209 -38.87 -7.42 -14.50
C GLY A 209 -38.69 -7.42 -12.98
N LEU A 210 -39.11 -6.30 -12.38
CA LEU A 210 -39.38 -6.18 -10.94
C LEU A 210 -40.33 -7.27 -10.45
N LEU A 211 -40.02 -7.87 -9.29
CA LEU A 211 -41.01 -8.07 -8.22
C LEU A 211 -40.35 -7.84 -6.84
N PRO A 212 -41.11 -7.37 -5.81
CA PRO A 212 -40.53 -6.82 -4.59
C PRO A 212 -40.69 -7.68 -3.32
N GLY A 213 -39.94 -7.34 -2.27
CA GLY A 213 -40.07 -7.87 -0.90
C GLY A 213 -38.90 -8.77 -0.46
N ALA A 214 -38.47 -8.79 0.79
CA ALA A 214 -38.93 -8.06 1.98
C ALA A 214 -37.76 -7.83 2.97
N ALA A 215 -38.00 -7.00 4.00
CA ALA A 215 -36.99 -6.57 4.96
C ALA A 215 -36.86 -7.50 6.19
N ALA A 216 -35.81 -7.21 6.98
CA ALA A 216 -35.62 -7.54 8.40
C ALA A 216 -35.33 -9.00 8.81
N PHE A 217 -34.15 -9.20 9.40
CA PHE A 217 -33.88 -10.28 10.35
C PHE A 217 -33.91 -9.73 11.78
N ALA A 218 -34.91 -10.15 12.57
CA ALA A 218 -34.90 -10.02 14.03
C ALA A 218 -35.86 -11.04 14.65
N GLY A 219 -35.43 -11.70 15.74
CA GLY A 219 -36.36 -12.22 16.76
C GLY A 219 -36.84 -13.67 16.65
N VAL A 220 -36.09 -14.57 17.28
CA VAL A 220 -36.57 -15.58 18.27
C VAL A 220 -37.89 -16.36 18.01
N GLY A 221 -37.77 -17.68 17.94
CA GLY A 221 -38.57 -18.58 18.79
C GLY A 221 -39.45 -19.64 18.11
N GLY A 222 -39.42 -20.86 18.68
CA GLY A 222 -40.60 -21.73 18.75
C GLY A 222 -40.76 -22.84 17.70
N THR A 223 -40.26 -24.03 18.04
CA THR A 223 -40.95 -25.34 17.93
C THR A 223 -41.83 -25.67 16.70
N GLY A 224 -41.54 -26.81 16.05
CA GLY A 224 -42.63 -27.71 15.59
C GLY A 224 -42.48 -28.38 14.23
N THR A 225 -42.20 -29.69 14.26
CA THR A 225 -42.74 -30.74 13.35
C THR A 225 -42.66 -30.55 11.83
N ALA A 226 -41.84 -31.40 11.19
CA ALA A 226 -42.06 -31.89 9.82
C ALA A 226 -43.27 -32.87 9.81
N PRO A 227 -43.84 -33.27 8.63
CA PRO A 227 -43.13 -34.25 7.79
C PRO A 227 -43.31 -34.13 6.25
N ALA A 228 -42.51 -34.94 5.56
CA ALA A 228 -42.42 -35.13 4.12
C ALA A 228 -43.64 -35.76 3.42
N ARG A 229 -43.70 -35.58 2.08
CA ARG A 229 -43.93 -36.58 0.98
C ARG A 229 -44.24 -35.79 -0.31
N SER A 230 -43.57 -35.91 -1.45
CA SER A 230 -43.05 -37.04 -2.26
C SER A 230 -44.09 -37.72 -3.18
N SER A 231 -43.94 -37.42 -4.48
CA SER A 231 -44.00 -38.31 -5.67
C SER A 231 -45.33 -38.70 -6.35
N SER A 232 -45.17 -39.04 -7.65
CA SER A 232 -46.12 -39.55 -8.66
C SER A 232 -47.09 -38.51 -9.28
N GLY A 233 -47.40 -38.56 -10.59
CA GLY A 233 -46.86 -39.39 -11.68
C GLY A 233 -47.64 -39.26 -13.02
N GLY A 234 -47.10 -39.83 -14.11
CA GLY A 234 -47.73 -39.92 -15.45
C GLY A 234 -47.06 -38.98 -16.50
N ARG A 235 -46.28 -39.41 -17.50
CA ARG A 235 -46.32 -40.47 -18.56
C ARG A 235 -47.11 -40.10 -19.82
N GLY A 236 -46.42 -40.20 -20.97
CA GLY A 236 -46.98 -40.29 -22.33
C GLY A 236 -46.16 -39.49 -23.36
N ALA A 237 -45.64 -39.99 -24.48
CA ALA A 237 -45.33 -41.32 -25.03
C ALA A 237 -44.67 -41.12 -26.42
N GLY A 238 -43.76 -42.03 -26.82
CA GLY A 238 -43.03 -42.05 -28.12
C GLY A 238 -41.82 -41.11 -28.21
N SER A 239 -41.03 -41.05 -29.30
CA SER A 239 -40.76 -41.98 -30.43
C SER A 239 -39.64 -41.36 -31.32
N VAL A 240 -38.63 -42.04 -31.89
CA VAL A 240 -38.11 -43.42 -31.70
C VAL A 240 -36.57 -43.44 -31.95
N ALA A 241 -35.97 -44.58 -32.31
CA ALA A 241 -34.53 -44.83 -32.52
C ALA A 241 -33.81 -44.08 -33.67
N GLY A 242 -32.48 -43.95 -33.57
CA GLY A 242 -31.61 -43.45 -34.65
C GLY A 242 -30.11 -43.41 -34.29
N SER A 243 -29.45 -44.57 -34.32
CA SER A 243 -28.00 -44.79 -34.13
C SER A 243 -27.06 -43.74 -34.75
N GLY A 244 -26.13 -43.21 -33.96
CA GLY A 244 -25.06 -42.33 -34.46
C GLY A 244 -23.78 -43.07 -34.85
N ALA A 245 -23.26 -42.75 -36.04
CA ALA A 245 -21.85 -42.85 -36.43
C ALA A 245 -21.57 -41.81 -37.53
N ALA A 246 -20.39 -41.18 -37.52
CA ALA A 246 -20.07 -40.01 -38.35
C ALA A 246 -19.96 -40.33 -39.86
N PRO A 247 -19.97 -39.31 -40.74
CA PRO A 247 -18.66 -38.79 -41.18
C PRO A 247 -18.59 -37.30 -41.59
N SER A 248 -17.35 -36.89 -41.87
CA SER A 248 -16.93 -35.80 -42.76
C SER A 248 -16.94 -34.36 -42.23
N TRP A 249 -15.74 -33.78 -42.19
CA TRP A 249 -15.50 -32.36 -42.05
C TRP A 249 -15.56 -31.67 -43.42
N GLN A 250 -16.49 -30.74 -43.62
CA GLN A 250 -16.30 -29.67 -44.61
C GLN A 250 -17.19 -28.44 -44.35
N SER A 251 -16.52 -27.28 -44.28
CA SER A 251 -17.01 -25.91 -44.48
C SER A 251 -18.29 -25.44 -43.77
N TRP A 252 -18.11 -24.64 -42.72
CA TRP A 252 -18.85 -23.39 -42.55
C TRP A 252 -17.85 -22.24 -42.42
N GLN A 253 -17.93 -21.25 -43.32
CA GLN A 253 -17.23 -19.97 -43.17
C GLN A 253 -18.10 -19.07 -42.29
N GLY A 254 -17.59 -18.64 -41.15
CA GLY A 254 -18.33 -17.81 -40.21
C GLY A 254 -17.40 -16.92 -39.40
N SER A 255 -17.39 -15.63 -39.76
CA SER A 255 -16.95 -14.48 -38.96
C SER A 255 -15.79 -14.70 -38.00
N GLY A 256 -14.59 -14.25 -38.41
CA GLY A 256 -13.42 -14.26 -37.54
C GLY A 256 -13.69 -13.55 -36.21
N LEU A 257 -13.37 -14.21 -35.10
CA LEU A 257 -13.27 -13.54 -33.81
C LEU A 257 -12.15 -12.50 -33.91
N VAL A 258 -12.53 -11.24 -34.06
CA VAL A 258 -11.69 -10.15 -33.56
C VAL A 258 -11.65 -10.35 -32.04
N THR A 259 -10.55 -10.91 -31.54
CA THR A 259 -10.24 -10.85 -30.11
C THR A 259 -10.15 -9.39 -29.74
N ALA A 260 -11.23 -8.86 -29.13
CA ALA A 260 -11.25 -7.49 -28.66
C ALA A 260 -10.10 -7.32 -27.66
N THR A 261 -9.10 -6.53 -28.04
CA THR A 261 -8.03 -6.10 -27.14
C THR A 261 -8.72 -5.49 -25.92
N PRO A 262 -8.39 -5.91 -24.68
CA PRO A 262 -9.04 -5.35 -23.50
C PRO A 262 -8.83 -3.83 -23.53
N ALA A 263 -9.95 -3.09 -23.54
CA ALA A 263 -9.91 -1.65 -23.72
C ALA A 263 -9.08 -1.02 -22.59
N THR A 264 -8.01 -0.30 -22.96
CA THR A 264 -7.18 0.41 -21.99
C THR A 264 -8.08 1.29 -21.13
N PRO A 265 -7.98 1.23 -19.78
CA PRO A 265 -8.81 2.07 -18.93
C PRO A 265 -8.59 3.55 -19.28
N PRO A 266 -9.63 4.41 -19.17
CA PRO A 266 -9.53 5.81 -19.58
C PRO A 266 -8.49 6.59 -18.78
N VAL A 267 -8.16 6.16 -17.56
CA VAL A 267 -7.03 6.71 -16.80
C VAL A 267 -6.25 5.61 -16.10
N ARG A 268 -4.98 5.90 -15.80
CA ARG A 268 -4.13 5.07 -14.94
C ARG A 268 -4.24 5.57 -13.51
N LEU A 269 -4.55 4.69 -12.55
CA LEU A 269 -4.58 5.05 -11.14
C LEU A 269 -3.21 4.84 -10.50
N HIS A 270 -2.80 5.75 -9.62
CA HIS A 270 -1.53 5.68 -8.87
C HIS A 270 -1.78 5.91 -7.37
N ALA A 271 -1.02 5.22 -6.53
CA ALA A 271 -0.89 5.48 -5.09
C ALA A 271 0.54 5.94 -4.77
N LYS A 272 0.71 6.80 -3.77
CA LYS A 272 2.01 7.38 -3.40
C LYS A 272 2.54 6.78 -2.10
N LEU A 273 3.80 6.33 -2.11
CA LEU A 273 4.52 5.91 -0.90
C LEU A 273 5.52 6.99 -0.47
N PRO A 274 5.74 7.19 0.84
CA PRO A 274 6.76 8.10 1.36
C PRO A 274 8.18 7.54 1.15
N GLY A 275 9.17 8.44 1.12
CA GLY A 275 10.59 8.07 1.24
C GLY A 275 10.99 8.12 2.71
N LEU A 276 11.14 6.96 3.35
CA LEU A 276 11.42 6.79 4.78
C LEU A 276 12.83 6.23 4.98
N TYR A 277 13.80 6.86 4.34
CA TYR A 277 15.12 6.28 4.09
C TYR A 277 16.08 6.31 5.28
N TRP A 278 15.76 7.04 6.35
CA TRP A 278 16.60 7.11 7.57
C TRP A 278 16.29 5.96 8.53
N TRP A 279 17.29 5.55 9.32
CA TRP A 279 17.30 4.31 10.11
C TRP A 279 17.03 3.01 9.34
N TYR A 280 17.02 3.06 8.01
CA TYR A 280 16.80 1.89 7.16
C TYR A 280 17.90 0.83 7.34
N ASN A 281 19.15 1.25 7.61
CA ASN A 281 20.24 0.34 7.98
C ASN A 281 20.27 0.00 9.49
N THR A 282 19.10 -0.13 10.13
CA THR A 282 18.94 -0.64 11.52
C THR A 282 17.91 -1.75 11.56
N SER A 283 18.01 -2.73 12.47
CA SER A 283 17.14 -3.92 12.45
C SER A 283 15.64 -3.62 12.59
N SER A 284 15.28 -2.50 13.23
CA SER A 284 13.89 -2.13 13.51
C SER A 284 13.27 -1.19 12.47
N HIS A 285 14.05 -0.52 11.61
CA HIS A 285 13.53 0.41 10.59
C HIS A 285 12.51 1.43 11.15
N ALA A 286 12.80 2.03 12.32
CA ALA A 286 11.80 2.73 13.14
C ALA A 286 10.87 3.77 12.42
N PRO A 287 11.34 4.59 11.45
CA PRO A 287 10.46 5.50 10.70
C PRO A 287 9.46 4.79 9.80
N GLU A 288 9.84 3.64 9.23
CA GLU A 288 8.92 2.79 8.46
C GLU A 288 7.82 2.26 9.39
N LEU A 289 8.19 1.73 10.56
CA LEU A 289 7.23 1.22 11.55
C LEU A 289 6.26 2.30 12.04
N THR A 290 6.74 3.48 12.42
CA THR A 290 5.88 4.58 12.92
C THR A 290 4.95 5.14 11.84
N ALA A 291 5.40 5.17 10.58
CA ALA A 291 4.59 5.56 9.42
C ALA A 291 3.59 4.48 8.96
N GLY A 292 3.63 3.26 9.53
CA GLY A 292 2.69 2.17 9.28
C GLY A 292 3.20 1.04 8.37
N TYR A 293 4.45 1.13 7.89
CA TYR A 293 5.10 0.09 7.12
C TYR A 293 5.78 -0.89 8.07
N TYR A 294 5.22 -2.09 8.25
CA TYR A 294 5.89 -3.13 9.05
C TYR A 294 7.06 -3.79 8.29
N ASN A 295 8.02 -2.97 7.89
CA ASN A 295 9.30 -3.36 7.31
C ASN A 295 10.32 -3.54 8.44
N THR A 296 11.13 -4.60 8.38
CA THR A 296 12.27 -4.81 9.30
C THR A 296 13.38 -5.52 8.53
N SER A 297 14.55 -5.69 9.14
CA SER A 297 15.66 -6.43 8.52
C SER A 297 15.36 -7.91 8.23
N THR A 298 14.19 -8.42 8.67
CA THR A 298 13.73 -9.80 8.48
C THR A 298 12.30 -9.94 7.97
N ARG A 299 11.60 -8.83 7.68
CA ARG A 299 10.21 -8.82 7.19
C ARG A 299 10.04 -7.72 6.13
N ASP A 300 9.60 -8.10 4.93
CA ASP A 300 9.25 -7.13 3.90
C ASP A 300 7.92 -6.44 4.22
N GLY A 301 7.98 -5.14 4.52
CA GLY A 301 6.82 -4.30 4.81
C GLY A 301 6.08 -3.78 3.58
N TYR A 302 6.72 -3.82 2.41
CA TYR A 302 6.16 -3.32 1.15
C TYR A 302 5.36 -4.39 0.40
N LEU A 303 5.68 -5.66 0.57
CA LEU A 303 4.95 -6.80 -0.01
C LEU A 303 3.43 -6.74 0.20
N PRO A 304 2.89 -6.54 1.43
CA PRO A 304 1.44 -6.44 1.59
C PRO A 304 0.87 -5.16 0.96
N VAL A 305 1.59 -4.04 0.97
CA VAL A 305 1.15 -2.78 0.33
C VAL A 305 1.00 -2.98 -1.18
N MET A 306 2.03 -3.52 -1.83
CA MET A 306 2.02 -3.79 -3.27
C MET A 306 0.97 -4.85 -3.66
N LYS A 307 0.62 -5.78 -2.76
CA LYS A 307 -0.53 -6.71 -2.99
C LYS A 307 -1.86 -5.97 -3.07
N VAL A 308 -2.09 -4.96 -2.22
CA VAL A 308 -3.29 -4.12 -2.29
C VAL A 308 -3.29 -3.30 -3.59
N LEU A 309 -2.15 -2.72 -3.98
CA LEU A 309 -2.06 -1.98 -5.24
C LEU A 309 -2.33 -2.88 -6.47
N ALA A 310 -1.73 -4.08 -6.50
CA ALA A 310 -1.94 -5.07 -7.57
C ALA A 310 -3.41 -5.53 -7.65
N LYS A 311 -4.06 -5.79 -6.51
CA LYS A 311 -5.49 -6.16 -6.43
C LYS A 311 -6.40 -5.15 -7.14
N HIS A 312 -6.09 -3.86 -7.06
CA HIS A 312 -6.88 -2.79 -7.68
C HIS A 312 -6.36 -2.35 -9.07
N GLY A 313 -5.25 -2.90 -9.57
CA GLY A 313 -4.62 -2.45 -10.82
C GLY A 313 -4.04 -1.03 -10.73
N VAL A 314 -3.59 -0.64 -9.53
CA VAL A 314 -3.05 0.69 -9.21
C VAL A 314 -1.53 0.66 -9.30
N GLY A 315 -0.94 1.63 -9.99
CA GLY A 315 0.51 1.82 -10.03
C GLY A 315 1.05 2.49 -8.77
N VAL A 316 2.34 2.40 -8.54
CA VAL A 316 3.00 2.98 -7.37
C VAL A 316 3.89 4.16 -7.75
N ARG A 317 3.79 5.25 -6.98
CA ARG A 317 4.68 6.42 -7.03
C ARG A 317 5.67 6.34 -5.87
N LEU A 318 6.94 6.06 -6.19
CA LEU A 318 8.02 5.97 -5.20
C LEU A 318 8.79 7.30 -5.13
N ARG A 319 9.19 7.68 -3.92
CA ARG A 319 9.82 8.98 -3.60
C ARG A 319 11.30 8.83 -3.28
N SER A 320 12.05 9.93 -3.28
CA SER A 320 13.48 10.02 -2.88
C SER A 320 14.50 9.34 -3.83
N ALA A 321 14.10 9.01 -5.05
CA ALA A 321 14.97 8.35 -6.04
C ALA A 321 16.10 9.23 -6.60
N GLU A 322 16.16 10.52 -6.25
CA GLU A 322 17.28 11.43 -6.53
C GLU A 322 18.40 11.36 -5.47
N LEU A 323 18.10 10.84 -4.28
CA LEU A 323 19.06 10.79 -3.17
C LEU A 323 20.12 9.70 -3.39
N ARG A 324 21.32 9.95 -2.86
CA ARG A 324 22.41 8.97 -2.79
C ARG A 324 22.77 8.70 -1.34
N THR A 325 23.03 7.44 -1.00
CA THR A 325 23.46 7.06 0.34
C THR A 325 24.78 7.74 0.72
N SER A 326 25.66 7.99 -0.26
CA SER A 326 26.94 8.71 -0.10
C SER A 326 26.82 10.22 0.18
N GLU A 327 25.66 10.84 -0.03
CA GLU A 327 25.42 12.27 0.19
C GLU A 327 24.74 12.56 1.54
N LEU A 328 24.37 11.51 2.29
CA LEU A 328 23.61 11.61 3.53
C LEU A 328 24.48 11.35 4.76
N SER A 329 24.07 11.89 5.91
CA SER A 329 24.77 11.66 7.19
C SER A 329 24.74 10.18 7.58
N SER A 330 25.92 9.60 7.81
CA SER A 330 26.07 8.22 8.28
C SER A 330 25.44 7.98 9.66
N GLN A 331 25.34 9.02 10.50
CA GLN A 331 24.72 8.95 11.83
C GLN A 331 23.23 8.59 11.77
N ALA A 332 22.54 8.95 10.67
CA ALA A 332 21.12 8.68 10.47
C ALA A 332 20.86 7.27 9.89
N CYS A 333 21.91 6.46 9.66
CA CYS A 333 21.84 5.12 9.05
C CYS A 333 20.97 5.06 7.78
N CYS A 334 21.07 6.09 6.94
CA CYS A 334 20.26 6.24 5.73
C CYS A 334 20.58 5.19 4.65
N ASP A 335 19.57 4.80 3.88
CA ASP A 335 19.75 4.03 2.64
C ASP A 335 18.59 4.19 1.63
N PRO A 336 18.41 5.39 1.02
CA PRO A 336 17.35 5.61 0.04
C PRO A 336 17.48 4.70 -1.18
N GLU A 337 18.71 4.33 -1.54
CA GLU A 337 18.99 3.50 -2.71
C GLU A 337 18.54 2.06 -2.49
N ARG A 338 18.82 1.49 -1.31
CA ARG A 338 18.31 0.16 -0.93
C ARG A 338 16.79 0.16 -0.72
N GLN A 339 16.21 1.20 -0.13
CA GLN A 339 14.75 1.33 0.04
C GLN A 339 14.02 1.32 -1.31
N ILE A 340 14.48 2.13 -2.27
CA ILE A 340 13.89 2.18 -3.62
C ILE A 340 14.07 0.84 -4.34
N SER A 341 15.23 0.19 -4.22
CA SER A 341 15.43 -1.14 -4.81
C SER A 341 14.54 -2.22 -4.19
N GLN A 342 14.29 -2.21 -2.87
CA GLN A 342 13.32 -3.10 -2.22
C GLN A 342 11.91 -2.87 -2.79
N GLN A 343 11.43 -1.63 -2.74
CA GLN A 343 10.10 -1.25 -3.23
C GLN A 343 9.90 -1.66 -4.71
N ARG A 344 10.92 -1.46 -5.56
CA ARG A 344 10.89 -1.83 -6.98
C ARG A 344 10.94 -3.34 -7.21
N THR A 345 11.72 -4.09 -6.43
CA THR A 345 11.75 -5.58 -6.48
C THR A 345 10.37 -6.16 -6.16
N VAL A 346 9.72 -5.68 -5.10
CA VAL A 346 8.38 -6.11 -4.72
C VAL A 346 7.35 -5.73 -5.79
N ALA A 347 7.46 -4.52 -6.35
CA ALA A 347 6.58 -4.08 -7.44
C ALA A 347 6.73 -4.97 -8.70
N ALA A 348 7.95 -5.36 -9.09
CA ALA A 348 8.16 -6.33 -10.18
C ALA A 348 7.54 -7.69 -9.87
N ALA A 349 7.77 -8.24 -8.67
CA ALA A 349 7.23 -9.53 -8.26
C ALA A 349 5.69 -9.62 -8.37
N LEU A 350 5.01 -8.48 -8.21
CA LEU A 350 3.54 -8.36 -8.26
C LEU A 350 3.02 -7.64 -9.51
N GLN A 351 3.89 -7.38 -10.50
CA GLN A 351 3.59 -6.65 -11.74
C GLN A 351 2.95 -5.25 -11.52
N VAL A 352 3.23 -4.59 -10.39
CA VAL A 352 2.76 -3.24 -10.09
C VAL A 352 3.56 -2.22 -10.93
N PRO A 353 2.92 -1.39 -11.76
CA PRO A 353 3.61 -0.35 -12.53
C PRO A 353 4.31 0.66 -11.62
N VAL A 354 5.57 1.00 -11.92
CA VAL A 354 6.37 1.95 -11.12
C VAL A 354 6.49 3.31 -11.81
N GLY A 355 6.20 4.38 -11.07
CA GLY A 355 6.62 5.73 -11.35
C GLY A 355 7.48 6.30 -10.21
N LEU A 356 8.33 7.28 -10.53
CA LEU A 356 9.19 7.96 -9.56
C LEU A 356 8.75 9.41 -9.32
N GLU A 357 9.13 9.94 -8.16
CA GLU A 357 9.06 11.34 -7.76
C GLU A 357 10.32 11.68 -6.96
N ASN A 358 10.92 12.84 -7.18
CA ASN A 358 12.01 13.32 -6.32
C ASN A 358 11.44 13.88 -4.99
N LEU A 359 12.23 13.78 -3.92
CA LEU A 359 11.84 14.31 -2.61
C LEU A 359 12.15 15.81 -2.48
N SER A 360 13.33 16.24 -2.97
CA SER A 360 13.89 17.58 -2.80
C SER A 360 14.02 18.32 -4.14
N GLU A 361 13.89 19.64 -4.13
CA GLU A 361 14.05 20.53 -5.30
C GLU A 361 15.53 20.69 -5.71
N ARG A 362 16.14 19.60 -6.19
CA ARG A 362 17.55 19.54 -6.59
C ARG A 362 17.73 19.53 -8.10
N PHE A 363 18.48 20.51 -8.60
CA PHE A 363 18.79 20.70 -10.03
C PHE A 363 20.28 20.48 -10.36
N ASP A 364 21.07 20.02 -9.39
CA ASP A 364 22.48 19.69 -9.58
C ASP A 364 22.67 18.39 -10.37
N ASP A 365 23.84 18.27 -10.99
CA ASP A 365 24.15 17.17 -11.89
C ASP A 365 24.18 15.80 -11.18
N SER A 366 24.45 15.74 -9.86
CA SER A 366 24.44 14.48 -9.10
C SER A 366 23.02 13.92 -8.95
N ALA A 367 22.07 14.76 -8.53
CA ALA A 367 20.66 14.41 -8.36
C ALA A 367 19.99 14.07 -9.69
N LEU A 368 20.21 14.89 -10.73
CA LEU A 368 19.66 14.65 -12.06
C LEU A 368 20.23 13.37 -12.70
N ALA A 369 21.53 13.11 -12.56
CA ALA A 369 22.12 11.84 -13.00
C ALA A 369 21.61 10.64 -12.16
N ARG A 370 21.30 10.83 -10.88
CA ARG A 370 20.75 9.76 -10.03
C ARG A 370 19.33 9.38 -10.42
N LEU A 371 18.49 10.37 -10.76
CA LEU A 371 17.15 10.16 -11.33
C LEU A 371 17.24 9.48 -12.70
N GLU A 372 18.15 9.93 -13.57
CA GLU A 372 18.34 9.30 -14.88
C GLU A 372 18.75 7.84 -14.74
N ALA A 373 19.68 7.52 -13.83
CA ALA A 373 20.05 6.14 -13.54
C ALA A 373 18.84 5.33 -13.01
N ALA A 374 18.07 5.87 -12.06
CA ALA A 374 16.89 5.20 -11.49
C ALA A 374 15.81 4.87 -12.53
N LEU A 375 15.64 5.73 -13.53
CA LEU A 375 14.61 5.56 -14.57
C LEU A 375 14.89 4.40 -15.53
N PHE A 376 16.16 4.04 -15.74
CA PHE A 376 16.59 3.04 -16.72
C PHE A 376 17.34 1.85 -16.10
N ASP A 377 17.33 1.75 -14.77
CA ASP A 377 17.93 0.65 -14.03
C ASP A 377 17.00 -0.56 -14.02
N THR A 378 17.24 -1.53 -14.88
CA THR A 378 16.59 -2.86 -14.87
C THR A 378 17.53 -3.94 -14.31
N SER A 379 18.40 -3.58 -13.35
CA SER A 379 19.29 -4.56 -12.71
C SER A 379 18.51 -5.64 -11.94
N VAL A 380 19.18 -6.74 -11.60
CA VAL A 380 18.59 -7.82 -10.81
C VAL A 380 18.86 -7.60 -9.33
N ASN A 381 17.82 -7.51 -8.52
CA ASN A 381 17.90 -7.45 -7.06
C ASN A 381 17.14 -8.64 -6.45
N GLN A 382 17.80 -9.38 -5.55
CA GLN A 382 17.26 -10.62 -4.94
C GLN A 382 16.75 -11.67 -5.95
N GLY A 383 17.37 -11.75 -7.13
CA GLY A 383 16.96 -12.68 -8.19
C GLY A 383 15.78 -12.20 -9.05
N ILE A 384 15.26 -10.99 -8.80
CA ILE A 384 14.15 -10.38 -9.55
C ILE A 384 14.68 -9.19 -10.34
N GLU A 385 14.40 -9.15 -11.64
CA GLU A 385 14.72 -8.01 -12.51
C GLU A 385 13.86 -6.80 -12.11
N LEU A 386 14.49 -5.64 -11.89
CA LEU A 386 13.78 -4.43 -11.51
C LEU A 386 12.92 -3.93 -12.69
N PRO A 387 11.68 -3.47 -12.43
CA PRO A 387 10.75 -3.15 -13.50
C PRO A 387 11.13 -1.83 -14.15
N GLN A 388 11.04 -1.75 -15.47
CA GLN A 388 11.22 -0.51 -16.22
C GLN A 388 10.25 0.56 -15.69
N VAL A 389 10.82 1.68 -15.21
CA VAL A 389 10.04 2.81 -14.69
C VAL A 389 9.27 3.47 -15.83
N GLN A 390 7.99 3.79 -15.60
CA GLN A 390 7.06 4.24 -16.64
C GLN A 390 6.78 5.74 -16.61
N SER A 391 7.13 6.44 -15.53
CA SER A 391 7.02 7.91 -15.46
C SER A 391 7.91 8.50 -14.36
N LEU A 392 8.34 9.75 -14.55
CA LEU A 392 8.85 10.63 -13.52
C LEU A 392 7.87 11.79 -13.34
N VAL A 393 7.58 12.16 -12.10
CA VAL A 393 7.05 13.49 -11.75
C VAL A 393 8.18 14.25 -11.07
N PHE A 394 8.57 15.38 -11.65
CA PHE A 394 9.58 16.23 -11.04
C PHE A 394 8.89 17.28 -10.15
N ASN A 395 9.01 17.11 -8.83
CA ASN A 395 8.51 18.04 -7.83
C ASN A 395 9.66 18.98 -7.41
N ARG A 396 9.67 20.26 -7.78
CA ARG A 396 8.57 21.10 -8.28
C ARG A 396 9.06 22.13 -9.29
N MET A 397 8.11 22.61 -10.10
CA MET A 397 8.25 23.87 -10.82
C MET A 397 8.24 25.04 -9.84
N CYS A 398 9.43 25.58 -9.55
CA CYS A 398 9.67 26.71 -8.64
C CYS A 398 10.60 27.73 -9.29
N ASP A 399 10.80 28.90 -8.68
CA ASP A 399 11.64 29.95 -9.26
C ASP A 399 13.09 29.48 -9.50
N SER A 400 13.64 28.67 -8.59
CA SER A 400 15.00 28.14 -8.72
C SER A 400 15.18 27.18 -9.91
N MET A 401 14.09 26.53 -10.36
CA MET A 401 14.11 25.72 -11.59
C MET A 401 14.39 26.56 -12.85
N PHE A 402 13.97 27.84 -12.83
CA PHE A 402 14.08 28.76 -13.97
C PHE A 402 15.34 29.64 -13.93
N GLU A 403 16.16 29.53 -12.88
CA GLU A 403 17.51 30.10 -12.88
C GLU A 403 18.31 29.57 -14.10
N PRO A 404 19.08 30.42 -14.83
CA PRO A 404 19.66 30.03 -16.13
C PRO A 404 20.49 28.73 -16.12
N GLY A 405 21.23 28.48 -15.03
CA GLY A 405 22.02 27.25 -14.86
C GLY A 405 21.14 26.02 -14.62
N ASN A 406 20.20 26.11 -13.68
CA ASN A 406 19.31 25.01 -13.30
C ASN A 406 18.36 24.65 -14.46
N TRP A 407 17.80 25.65 -15.14
CA TRP A 407 16.96 25.44 -16.31
C TRP A 407 17.70 24.76 -17.46
N THR A 408 18.99 25.07 -17.64
CA THR A 408 19.83 24.43 -18.66
C THR A 408 20.07 22.95 -18.30
N ARG A 409 20.54 22.67 -17.07
CA ARG A 409 20.73 21.28 -16.58
C ARG A 409 19.44 20.46 -16.66
N PHE A 410 18.31 21.03 -16.25
CA PHE A 410 17.01 20.37 -16.30
C PHE A 410 16.57 20.04 -17.73
N LYS A 411 16.69 20.98 -18.68
CA LYS A 411 16.40 20.71 -20.10
C LYS A 411 17.29 19.60 -20.66
N ASP A 412 18.58 19.57 -20.29
CA ASP A 412 19.52 18.55 -20.77
C ASP A 412 19.23 17.18 -20.14
N PHE A 413 18.85 17.13 -18.87
CA PHE A 413 18.30 15.94 -18.23
C PHE A 413 17.05 15.42 -18.95
N VAL A 414 16.06 16.29 -19.21
CA VAL A 414 14.83 15.90 -19.94
C VAL A 414 15.14 15.39 -21.36
N ARG A 415 16.10 16.00 -22.06
CA ARG A 415 16.57 15.51 -23.38
C ARG A 415 17.19 14.12 -23.28
N ARG A 416 18.09 13.87 -22.32
CA ARG A 416 18.71 12.55 -22.14
C ARG A 416 17.68 11.47 -21.77
N VAL A 417 16.79 11.77 -20.83
CA VAL A 417 15.68 10.88 -20.45
C VAL A 417 14.80 10.57 -21.66
N ARG A 418 14.39 11.58 -22.43
CA ARG A 418 13.57 11.36 -23.64
C ARG A 418 14.29 10.50 -24.68
N ASN A 419 15.52 10.85 -25.03
CA ASN A 419 16.29 10.12 -26.05
C ASN A 419 16.50 8.65 -25.67
N ARG A 420 16.65 8.34 -24.38
CA ARG A 420 16.74 6.96 -23.89
C ARG A 420 15.36 6.27 -23.88
N ALA A 421 14.30 6.96 -23.45
CA ALA A 421 12.94 6.44 -23.43
C ALA A 421 12.42 6.10 -24.84
N ASP A 422 12.77 6.90 -25.86
CA ASP A 422 12.42 6.66 -27.26
C ASP A 422 13.05 5.36 -27.83
N THR A 423 14.00 4.73 -27.12
CA THR A 423 14.59 3.42 -27.48
C THR A 423 13.92 2.22 -26.78
N LEU A 424 13.00 2.45 -25.83
CA LEU A 424 12.39 1.40 -25.03
C LEU A 424 11.11 0.85 -25.65
N VAL A 425 10.98 -0.48 -25.65
CA VAL A 425 9.69 -1.16 -25.85
C VAL A 425 9.03 -1.35 -24.49
N VAL A 426 8.26 -0.36 -24.04
CA VAL A 426 7.56 -0.42 -22.74
C VAL A 426 6.28 -1.28 -22.89
N PRO A 427 6.07 -2.30 -22.03
CA PRO A 427 4.84 -3.09 -22.08
C PRO A 427 3.61 -2.23 -21.74
N PRO A 428 2.43 -2.53 -22.33
CA PRO A 428 1.21 -1.74 -22.09
C PRO A 428 0.77 -1.81 -20.63
N TRP A 429 0.16 -0.74 -20.14
CA TRP A 429 -0.40 -0.68 -18.79
C TRP A 429 -1.50 -1.73 -18.61
N ARG A 430 -1.28 -2.73 -17.74
CA ARG A 430 -2.32 -3.72 -17.41
C ARG A 430 -3.35 -3.07 -16.49
N GLY A 431 -4.53 -2.73 -17.02
CA GLY A 431 -5.65 -2.16 -16.26
C GLY A 431 -6.51 -3.19 -15.50
N GLU A 432 -6.35 -4.47 -15.82
CA GLU A 432 -7.08 -5.57 -15.17
C GLU A 432 -6.16 -6.31 -14.19
N PRO A 433 -6.63 -6.58 -12.96
CA PRO A 433 -5.91 -7.44 -12.03
C PRO A 433 -5.88 -8.85 -12.63
N GLN A 434 -4.68 -9.33 -12.98
CA GLN A 434 -4.51 -10.74 -13.27
C GLN A 434 -4.82 -11.50 -11.98
N GLY A 435 -5.87 -12.32 -12.00
CA GLY A 435 -6.18 -13.19 -10.86
C GLY A 435 -4.92 -13.98 -10.49
N LEU A 436 -4.53 -13.92 -9.23
CA LEU A 436 -3.35 -14.61 -8.70
C LEU A 436 -3.51 -16.11 -8.99
N ALA A 437 -2.91 -16.56 -10.09
CA ALA A 437 -2.88 -17.97 -10.46
C ALA A 437 -2.24 -18.72 -9.29
N GLY A 438 -2.93 -19.74 -8.78
CA GLY A 438 -2.58 -20.44 -7.54
C GLY A 438 -1.32 -21.30 -7.66
N GLY A 439 -0.17 -20.67 -7.89
CA GLY A 439 1.13 -21.23 -7.58
C GLY A 439 1.33 -21.14 -6.07
N ALA A 440 1.32 -22.29 -5.41
CA ALA A 440 1.73 -22.37 -4.02
C ALA A 440 3.19 -21.90 -3.92
N MET A 441 3.42 -20.73 -3.33
CA MET A 441 4.76 -20.43 -2.82
C MET A 441 4.97 -21.33 -1.61
N GLU A 442 5.74 -22.41 -1.81
CA GLU A 442 6.35 -23.12 -0.69
C GLU A 442 7.11 -22.10 0.16
N GLY A 443 6.80 -22.06 1.45
CA GLY A 443 7.49 -21.17 2.38
C GLY A 443 8.98 -21.53 2.46
N PRO A 444 9.85 -20.60 2.91
CA PRO A 444 11.25 -20.93 3.15
C PRO A 444 11.34 -22.14 4.08
N PRO A 445 12.24 -23.11 3.82
CA PRO A 445 12.35 -24.30 4.63
C PRO A 445 12.62 -23.91 6.09
N PRO A 446 12.05 -24.65 7.08
CA PRO A 446 12.28 -24.33 8.48
C PRO A 446 13.78 -24.40 8.80
N PRO A 447 14.27 -23.53 9.70
CA PRO A 447 15.70 -23.51 10.05
C PRO A 447 16.13 -24.90 10.53
N ALA A 448 17.25 -25.38 10.00
CA ALA A 448 17.79 -26.69 10.35
C ALA A 448 17.92 -26.81 11.87
N ALA A 449 17.29 -27.83 12.45
CA ALA A 449 17.35 -28.07 13.88
C ALA A 449 18.82 -28.21 14.30
N ALA A 450 19.25 -27.39 15.26
CA ALA A 450 20.57 -27.52 15.84
C ALA A 450 20.77 -28.97 16.32
N ALA A 451 21.81 -29.63 15.80
CA ALA A 451 22.12 -30.99 16.19
C ALA A 451 22.30 -31.04 17.71
N LYS A 452 21.46 -31.83 18.39
CA LYS A 452 21.65 -32.12 19.81
C LYS A 452 23.00 -32.82 19.93
N GLY A 453 23.95 -32.22 20.63
CA GLY A 453 25.15 -32.92 21.04
C GLY A 453 24.75 -34.08 21.95
N GLU A 454 25.08 -35.30 21.56
CA GLU A 454 24.98 -36.45 22.45
C GLU A 454 26.06 -36.36 23.52
N GLU A 455 25.65 -36.27 24.79
CA GLU A 455 26.51 -36.66 25.89
C GLU A 455 26.72 -38.18 25.86
N ALA A 456 27.92 -38.61 25.46
CA ALA A 456 28.40 -39.97 25.70
C ALA A 456 29.52 -39.93 26.74
N ARG A 457 29.21 -40.35 27.98
CA ARG A 457 30.20 -40.55 29.04
C ARG A 457 31.11 -41.74 28.70
N GLY A 458 32.43 -41.61 28.88
CA GLY A 458 33.31 -42.78 28.91
C GLY A 458 34.81 -42.48 29.05
N GLY A 459 35.46 -43.10 30.03
CA GLY A 459 36.92 -43.29 30.07
C GLY A 459 37.69 -42.33 31.00
N ALA A 460 38.48 -42.89 31.91
CA ALA A 460 39.27 -42.15 32.89
C ALA A 460 40.79 -42.26 32.62
N ALA A 461 41.47 -41.12 32.72
CA ALA A 461 42.88 -40.91 33.10
C ALA A 461 43.11 -39.38 33.10
N GLY A 462 43.87 -38.73 33.98
CA GLY A 462 44.74 -39.20 35.05
C GLY A 462 46.00 -38.34 35.09
N ILE A 463 46.34 -37.77 36.27
CA ILE A 463 47.60 -37.05 36.59
C ILE A 463 47.70 -35.60 36.04
N GLY A 464 48.21 -34.66 36.85
CA GLY A 464 48.76 -33.39 36.36
C GLY A 464 48.47 -32.13 37.19
N SER A 465 49.07 -32.00 38.38
CA SER A 465 49.03 -30.76 39.19
C SER A 465 49.85 -29.62 38.57
N GLY A 466 49.34 -28.39 38.57
CA GLY A 466 50.10 -27.19 38.21
C GLY A 466 49.38 -25.87 38.56
N GLN A 467 49.85 -25.16 39.59
CA GLN A 467 49.50 -23.77 39.87
C GLN A 467 50.35 -22.80 39.00
N VAL A 468 50.15 -21.49 39.24
CA VAL A 468 50.90 -20.29 38.77
C VAL A 468 50.15 -19.57 37.63
N GLN A 469 49.33 -18.54 37.88
CA GLN A 469 49.57 -17.19 38.44
C GLN A 469 49.85 -16.15 37.33
N ALA A 470 49.36 -14.92 37.54
CA ALA A 470 49.18 -13.91 36.51
C ALA A 470 50.46 -13.17 36.09
N ALA A 471 50.44 -12.69 34.84
CA ALA A 471 51.08 -11.45 34.37
C ALA A 471 50.19 -10.86 33.27
#